data_AF-A0A6I9UJ28-F1
#
_entry.id   AF-A0A6I9UJ28-F1
#
_cell.length_a   1.000
_cell.length_b   1.000
_cell.length_c   1.000
_cell.angle_alpha   90.00
_cell.angle_beta   90.00
_cell.angle_gamma   90.00
#
_symmetry.space_group_name_H-M   'P 1'
#
loop_
_entity.id
_entity.type
_entity.pdbx_description
1 polymer ?
#
loop_
_entity_poly.entity_id
_entity_poly.type
_entity_poly.pdbx_seq_one_letter_code
_entity_poly.pdbx_strand_id
1 'polypeptide(L)'
;MTTRFKKNRKKRGHVSAGHGRIGKHRKHPGGRGNAGGMHHHRILFDKYHPGYFGKVGMRYFHKLRNKFFCPTVNIDKLWSMVPQEVKEKASKDNAPLIDVTQFGYFKVLGKGSLPSDHPVVVKAKLVSKNAEKKIKEAGGAVVLTA
;
A
#
# COMPACT_ATOMS: atom_id res chain seq x y z
N MET A 1 5.20 2.17 29.03
CA MET A 1 6.41 1.51 29.57
C MET A 1 6.70 2.06 30.97
N THR A 2 6.64 1.23 32.01
CA THR A 2 6.82 1.66 33.42
C THR A 2 8.25 2.11 33.71
N THR A 3 8.43 3.04 34.64
CA THR A 3 9.73 3.65 34.98
C THR A 3 10.78 2.64 35.45
N ARG A 4 10.38 1.53 36.09
CA ARG A 4 11.28 0.49 36.63
C ARG A 4 12.20 -0.15 35.60
N PHE A 5 11.77 -0.25 34.34
CA PHE A 5 12.54 -0.91 33.28
C PHE A 5 13.38 0.06 32.43
N LYS A 6 13.37 1.37 32.76
CA LYS A 6 14.16 2.36 32.00
C LYS A 6 15.65 2.12 32.20
N LYS A 7 16.42 2.09 31.09
CA LYS A 7 17.89 1.90 31.09
C LYS A 7 18.61 2.82 32.09
N ASN A 8 18.15 4.06 32.27
CA ASN A 8 18.76 5.01 33.18
C ASN A 8 18.66 4.58 34.67
N ARG A 9 17.62 3.84 35.07
CA ARG A 9 17.51 3.32 36.45
C ARG A 9 18.66 2.38 36.82
N LYS A 10 19.08 1.53 35.87
CA LYS A 10 20.23 0.62 36.03
C LYS A 10 21.59 1.34 36.01
N LYS A 11 21.63 2.63 35.64
CA LYS A 11 22.87 3.41 35.51
C LYS A 11 23.14 4.35 36.70
N ARG A 12 22.29 4.35 37.74
CA ARG A 12 22.57 5.09 38.98
C ARG A 12 23.85 4.55 39.62
N GLY A 13 24.75 5.45 40.05
CA GLY A 13 26.09 5.09 40.51
C GLY A 13 27.17 5.05 39.42
N HIS A 14 26.80 5.00 38.13
CA HIS A 14 27.78 5.11 37.04
C HIS A 14 28.05 6.58 36.66
N VAL A 15 29.33 6.95 36.62
CA VAL A 15 29.81 8.35 36.48
C VAL A 15 29.22 9.12 35.28
N SER A 16 29.04 8.50 34.11
CA SER A 16 28.63 9.20 32.87
C SER A 16 27.22 8.86 32.38
N ALA A 17 26.43 8.11 33.15
CA ALA A 17 25.14 7.57 32.72
C ALA A 17 25.18 6.89 31.33
N GLY A 18 26.33 6.33 30.95
CA GLY A 18 26.57 5.65 29.67
C GLY A 18 26.55 6.56 28.44
N HIS A 19 26.93 7.83 28.58
CA HIS A 19 27.20 8.77 27.47
C HIS A 19 28.70 9.00 27.24
N GLY A 20 29.57 8.21 27.87
CA GLY A 20 31.03 8.31 27.76
C GLY A 20 31.64 9.45 28.58
N ARG A 21 32.93 9.33 28.94
CA ARG A 21 33.65 10.34 29.75
C ARG A 21 34.19 11.50 28.90
N ILE A 22 34.73 11.20 27.71
CA ILE A 22 35.43 12.16 26.84
C ILE A 22 34.43 12.98 26.01
N GLY A 23 33.60 12.33 25.18
CA GLY A 23 32.66 13.02 24.30
C GLY A 23 31.55 13.78 25.02
N LYS A 24 31.09 13.25 26.17
CA LYS A 24 30.01 13.78 27.03
C LYS A 24 28.65 13.91 26.30
N HIS A 25 27.57 13.95 27.08
CA HIS A 25 26.27 14.29 26.53
C HIS A 25 26.14 15.81 26.38
N ARG A 26 26.01 16.30 25.14
CA ARG A 26 25.77 17.71 24.80
C ARG A 26 24.36 17.86 24.23
N LYS A 27 23.74 19.03 24.36
CA LYS A 27 22.33 19.23 23.97
C LYS A 27 22.10 18.98 22.46
N HIS A 28 22.89 19.57 21.56
CA HIS A 28 22.74 19.41 20.09
C HIS A 28 24.07 19.56 19.34
N PRO A 29 24.97 18.55 19.37
CA PRO A 29 26.31 18.66 18.79
C PRO A 29 26.34 18.76 17.25
N GLY A 30 25.34 18.22 16.55
CA GLY A 30 25.24 18.24 15.07
C GLY A 30 24.15 19.15 14.52
N GLY A 31 23.55 19.99 15.36
CA GLY A 31 22.34 20.76 15.04
C GLY A 31 21.05 20.10 15.53
N ARG A 32 19.91 20.71 15.19
CA ARG A 32 18.56 20.26 15.58
C ARG A 32 17.79 19.74 14.38
N GLY A 33 17.02 18.67 14.56
CA GLY A 33 16.20 18.10 13.48
C GLY A 33 17.05 17.66 12.29
N ASN A 34 16.62 18.02 11.08
CA ASN A 34 17.27 17.65 9.81
C ASN A 34 18.38 18.65 9.38
N ALA A 35 19.05 19.29 10.33
CA ALA A 35 20.11 20.25 10.06
C ALA A 35 21.31 19.60 9.36
N GLY A 36 21.97 20.36 8.47
CA GLY A 36 23.21 19.93 7.82
C GLY A 36 23.05 18.88 6.74
N GLY A 37 21.82 18.62 6.26
CA GLY A 37 21.56 17.51 5.33
C GLY A 37 22.24 17.62 3.97
N MET A 38 22.69 18.80 3.55
CA MET A 38 23.56 18.99 2.37
C MET A 38 25.03 19.29 2.73
N HIS A 39 25.35 19.35 4.02
CA HIS A 39 26.67 19.72 4.54
C HIS A 39 27.26 18.57 5.36
N HIS A 40 27.44 18.74 6.67
CA HIS A 40 28.08 17.75 7.56
C HIS A 40 27.26 16.47 7.79
N HIS A 41 25.97 16.43 7.43
CA HIS A 41 25.15 15.23 7.42
C HIS A 41 24.81 14.72 6.00
N ARG A 42 25.48 15.23 4.96
CA ARG A 42 25.20 14.86 3.56
C ARG A 42 25.23 13.36 3.31
N ILE A 43 26.23 12.65 3.84
CA ILE A 43 26.37 11.21 3.66
C ILE A 43 25.15 10.45 4.18
N LEU A 44 24.53 10.91 5.28
CA LEU A 44 23.31 10.29 5.82
C LEU A 44 22.12 10.43 4.84
N PHE A 45 21.97 11.61 4.22
CA PHE A 45 20.90 11.87 3.27
C PHE A 45 21.13 11.16 1.94
N ASP A 46 22.34 11.21 1.40
CA ASP A 46 22.65 10.57 0.13
C ASP A 46 22.51 9.04 0.22
N LYS A 47 22.91 8.45 1.35
CA LYS A 47 22.87 6.99 1.53
C LYS A 47 21.46 6.45 1.80
N TYR A 48 20.69 7.11 2.65
CA TYR A 48 19.41 6.57 3.14
C TYR A 48 18.17 7.29 2.60
N HIS A 49 18.33 8.52 2.11
CA HIS A 49 17.23 9.36 1.63
C HIS A 49 17.55 9.96 0.24
N PRO A 50 17.92 9.16 -0.77
CA PRO A 50 18.17 9.67 -2.10
C PRO A 50 16.90 10.32 -2.67
N GLY A 51 17.04 11.50 -3.26
CA GLY A 51 15.92 12.30 -3.77
C GLY A 51 15.19 13.15 -2.72
N TYR A 52 15.68 13.22 -1.47
CA TYR A 52 15.10 14.09 -0.44
C TYR A 52 15.18 15.58 -0.83
N PHE A 53 16.28 15.98 -1.46
CA PHE A 53 16.48 17.35 -1.93
C PHE A 53 16.16 17.49 -3.42
N GLY A 54 15.52 18.61 -3.76
CA GLY A 54 15.09 18.92 -5.13
C GLY A 54 13.58 19.10 -5.24
N LYS A 55 13.10 19.40 -6.44
CA LYS A 55 11.67 19.56 -6.75
C LYS A 55 11.35 18.80 -8.02
N VAL A 56 10.24 18.06 -8.00
CA VAL A 56 9.75 17.28 -9.14
C VAL A 56 8.24 17.49 -9.34
N GLY A 57 7.77 17.37 -10.58
CA GLY A 57 6.35 17.37 -10.93
C GLY A 57 5.65 18.74 -10.88
N MET A 58 4.32 18.71 -11.08
CA MET A 58 3.45 19.90 -11.12
C MET A 58 2.68 20.07 -9.80
N ARG A 59 2.44 21.32 -9.38
CA ARG A 59 1.69 21.63 -8.16
C ARG A 59 0.18 21.52 -8.41
N TYR A 60 -0.51 20.65 -7.66
CA TYR A 60 -1.96 20.50 -7.67
C TYR A 60 -2.56 21.22 -6.44
N PHE A 61 -3.27 22.32 -6.66
CA PHE A 61 -3.97 23.05 -5.60
C PHE A 61 -5.33 22.43 -5.27
N HIS A 62 -5.75 22.49 -4.00
CA HIS A 62 -7.03 21.95 -3.53
C HIS A 62 -7.30 20.50 -3.97
N LYS A 63 -6.34 19.60 -3.69
CA LYS A 63 -6.44 18.19 -4.05
C LYS A 63 -7.50 17.46 -3.22
N LEU A 64 -8.67 17.24 -3.81
CA LEU A 64 -9.76 16.45 -3.22
C LEU A 64 -9.53 14.95 -3.46
N ARG A 65 -9.14 14.20 -2.41
CA ARG A 65 -8.83 12.76 -2.52
C ARG A 65 -10.00 11.92 -3.02
N ASN A 66 -11.23 12.29 -2.69
CA ASN A 66 -12.43 11.54 -3.09
C ASN A 66 -12.60 11.46 -4.62
N LYS A 67 -12.17 12.48 -5.36
CA LYS A 67 -12.20 12.47 -6.84
C LYS A 67 -11.24 11.43 -7.45
N PHE A 68 -10.19 11.06 -6.71
CA PHE A 68 -9.18 10.09 -7.13
C PHE A 68 -9.36 8.74 -6.44
N PHE A 69 -10.44 8.54 -5.68
CA PHE A 69 -10.70 7.30 -4.99
C PHE A 69 -11.03 6.21 -6.03
N CYS A 70 -10.09 5.29 -6.21
CA CYS A 70 -10.21 4.19 -7.16
C CYS A 70 -9.51 2.94 -6.60
N PRO A 71 -10.08 2.31 -5.56
CA PRO A 71 -9.57 1.06 -5.01
C PRO A 71 -9.60 -0.04 -6.08
N THR A 72 -8.51 -0.80 -6.16
CA THR A 72 -8.29 -1.82 -7.18
C THR A 72 -8.41 -3.23 -6.62
N VAL A 73 -8.93 -4.15 -7.43
CA VAL A 73 -8.88 -5.59 -7.17
C VAL A 73 -8.33 -6.32 -8.38
N ASN A 74 -7.59 -7.39 -8.13
CA ASN A 74 -7.07 -8.26 -9.18
C ASN A 74 -8.03 -9.44 -9.42
N ILE A 75 -7.92 -9.99 -10.61
CA ILE A 75 -8.76 -11.10 -11.08
C ILE A 75 -8.63 -12.37 -10.25
N ASP A 76 -7.42 -12.67 -9.75
CA ASP A 76 -7.16 -13.81 -8.86
C ASP A 76 -8.02 -13.82 -7.58
N LYS A 77 -8.43 -12.65 -7.10
CA LYS A 77 -9.24 -12.49 -5.89
C LYS A 77 -10.75 -12.47 -6.14
N LEU A 78 -11.19 -12.38 -7.40
CA LEU A 78 -12.63 -12.29 -7.71
C LEU A 78 -13.37 -13.52 -7.22
N TRP A 79 -12.83 -14.72 -7.47
CA TRP A 79 -13.48 -15.95 -7.03
C TRP A 79 -13.59 -16.03 -5.50
N SER A 80 -12.65 -15.47 -4.74
CA SER A 80 -12.72 -15.43 -3.28
C SER A 80 -13.84 -14.55 -2.72
N MET A 81 -14.38 -13.62 -3.51
CA MET A 81 -15.51 -12.75 -3.10
C MET A 81 -16.86 -13.47 -3.18
N VAL A 82 -16.92 -14.56 -3.92
CA VAL A 82 -18.16 -15.33 -4.08
C VAL A 82 -18.35 -16.26 -2.87
N PRO A 83 -19.51 -16.22 -2.19
CA PRO A 83 -19.85 -17.17 -1.14
C PRO A 83 -19.80 -18.62 -1.65
N GLN A 84 -19.50 -19.56 -0.76
CA GLN A 84 -19.30 -20.97 -1.14
C GLN A 84 -20.55 -21.58 -1.81
N GLU A 85 -21.74 -21.26 -1.30
CA GLU A 85 -23.02 -21.74 -1.86
C GLU A 85 -23.25 -21.33 -3.32
N VAL A 86 -22.77 -20.13 -3.69
CA VAL A 86 -22.91 -19.61 -5.06
C VAL A 86 -21.86 -20.22 -5.97
N LYS A 87 -20.66 -20.54 -5.45
CA LYS A 87 -19.62 -21.27 -6.20
C LYS A 87 -20.05 -22.68 -6.56
N GLU A 88 -20.73 -23.37 -5.65
CA GLU A 88 -21.21 -24.74 -5.89
C GLU A 88 -22.29 -24.81 -6.95
N LYS A 89 -23.11 -23.75 -7.07
CA LYS A 89 -24.14 -23.60 -8.11
C LYS A 89 -23.62 -23.02 -9.42
N ALA A 90 -22.35 -22.60 -9.47
CA ALA A 90 -21.75 -22.03 -10.66
C ALA A 90 -21.40 -23.14 -11.65
N SER A 91 -21.97 -23.05 -12.85
CA SER A 91 -21.69 -23.95 -13.96
C SER A 91 -21.21 -23.17 -15.18
N LYS A 92 -20.84 -23.86 -16.26
CA LYS A 92 -20.45 -23.20 -17.52
C LYS A 92 -21.60 -22.36 -18.11
N ASP A 93 -22.84 -22.76 -17.86
CA ASP A 93 -24.03 -22.07 -18.38
C ASP A 93 -24.58 -21.03 -17.39
N ASN A 94 -24.22 -21.12 -16.11
CA ASN A 94 -24.66 -20.22 -15.05
C ASN A 94 -23.48 -19.58 -14.32
N ALA A 95 -22.99 -18.47 -14.87
CA ALA A 95 -21.87 -17.70 -14.34
C ALA A 95 -22.32 -16.72 -13.23
N PRO A 96 -21.64 -16.68 -12.07
CA PRO A 96 -21.97 -15.71 -11.02
C PRO A 96 -21.63 -14.28 -11.46
N LEU A 97 -22.54 -13.36 -11.14
CA LEU A 97 -22.32 -11.93 -11.26
C LEU A 97 -21.63 -11.40 -10.01
N ILE A 98 -20.43 -10.84 -10.18
CA ILE A 98 -19.67 -10.20 -9.10
C ILE A 98 -19.71 -8.69 -9.32
N ASP A 99 -20.49 -7.99 -8.49
CA ASP A 99 -20.46 -6.54 -8.43
C ASP A 99 -19.34 -6.09 -7.47
N VAL A 100 -18.18 -5.75 -8.03
CA VAL A 100 -17.02 -5.35 -7.22
C VAL A 100 -17.24 -4.01 -6.52
N THR A 101 -18.22 -3.21 -6.96
CA THR A 101 -18.52 -1.91 -6.34
C THR A 101 -19.18 -2.07 -4.97
N GLN A 102 -19.96 -3.14 -4.77
CA GLN A 102 -20.56 -3.47 -3.46
C GLN A 102 -19.49 -3.84 -2.43
N PHE A 103 -18.39 -4.44 -2.89
CA PHE A 103 -17.21 -4.74 -2.08
C PHE A 103 -16.24 -3.56 -1.95
N GLY A 104 -16.61 -2.38 -2.44
CA GLY A 104 -15.82 -1.15 -2.32
C GLY A 104 -14.65 -1.07 -3.30
N TYR A 105 -14.64 -1.82 -4.40
CA TYR A 105 -13.62 -1.73 -5.46
C TYR A 105 -14.19 -1.08 -6.72
N PHE A 106 -13.40 -0.21 -7.36
CA PHE A 106 -13.84 0.51 -8.56
C PHE A 106 -13.13 0.02 -9.83
N LYS A 107 -11.90 -0.50 -9.70
CA LYS A 107 -11.10 -0.92 -10.86
C LYS A 107 -10.62 -2.37 -10.75
N VAL A 108 -10.84 -3.14 -11.82
CA VAL A 108 -10.36 -4.53 -11.93
C VAL A 108 -9.06 -4.59 -12.74
N LEU A 109 -8.05 -5.29 -12.21
CA LEU A 109 -6.71 -5.45 -12.76
C LEU A 109 -6.39 -6.92 -13.07
N GLY A 110 -5.46 -7.15 -14.00
CA GLY A 110 -5.22 -8.44 -14.65
C GLY A 110 -4.12 -9.32 -14.05
N LYS A 111 -3.75 -9.12 -12.79
CA LYS A 111 -2.76 -10.00 -12.13
C LYS A 111 -3.40 -11.36 -11.80
N GLY A 112 -2.64 -12.44 -12.00
CA GLY A 112 -3.06 -13.81 -11.73
C GLY A 112 -3.91 -14.43 -12.84
N SER A 113 -4.60 -15.53 -12.53
CA SER A 113 -5.45 -16.30 -13.44
C SER A 113 -6.83 -16.52 -12.82
N LEU A 114 -7.83 -16.66 -13.68
CA LEU A 114 -9.13 -17.23 -13.31
C LEU A 114 -9.09 -18.75 -13.47
N PRO A 115 -9.89 -19.48 -12.69
CA PRO A 115 -10.19 -20.87 -13.00
C PRO A 115 -10.80 -20.96 -14.40
N SER A 116 -10.25 -21.79 -15.28
CA SER A 116 -10.71 -21.95 -16.66
C SER A 116 -12.12 -22.54 -16.77
N ASP A 117 -12.54 -23.32 -15.77
CA ASP A 117 -13.80 -24.05 -15.80
C ASP A 117 -14.99 -23.26 -15.23
N HIS A 118 -14.73 -22.06 -14.66
CA HIS A 118 -15.73 -21.25 -14.01
C HIS A 118 -15.80 -19.84 -14.61
N PRO A 119 -16.70 -19.61 -15.59
CA PRO A 119 -16.89 -18.28 -16.15
C PRO A 119 -17.45 -17.33 -15.09
N VAL A 120 -17.08 -16.05 -15.17
CA VAL A 120 -17.49 -15.01 -14.21
C VAL A 120 -17.95 -13.77 -14.95
N VAL A 121 -19.10 -13.22 -14.54
CA VAL A 121 -19.53 -11.90 -15.01
C VAL A 121 -19.10 -10.87 -13.98
N VAL A 122 -18.28 -9.91 -14.37
CA VAL A 122 -17.70 -8.91 -13.47
C VAL A 122 -18.29 -7.54 -13.77
N LYS A 123 -18.92 -6.94 -12.76
CA LYS A 123 -19.48 -5.59 -12.84
C LYS A 123 -18.58 -4.60 -12.10
N ALA A 124 -17.97 -3.66 -12.84
CA ALA A 124 -16.97 -2.71 -12.32
C ALA A 124 -17.03 -1.34 -13.03
N LYS A 125 -16.48 -0.29 -12.42
CA LYS A 125 -16.41 1.04 -13.06
C LYS A 125 -15.32 1.13 -14.12
N LEU A 126 -14.16 0.54 -13.83
CA LEU A 126 -13.00 0.54 -14.70
C LEU A 126 -12.39 -0.86 -14.78
N VAL A 127 -11.90 -1.25 -15.95
CA VAL A 127 -11.23 -2.53 -16.16
C VAL A 127 -9.99 -2.32 -17.00
N SER A 128 -8.89 -3.00 -16.66
CA SER A 128 -7.68 -2.95 -17.50
C SER A 128 -7.81 -3.86 -18.72
N LYS A 129 -7.15 -3.51 -19.83
CA LYS A 129 -7.17 -4.31 -21.06
C LYS A 129 -6.81 -5.78 -20.83
N ASN A 130 -5.78 -6.03 -20.03
CA ASN A 130 -5.36 -7.39 -19.69
C ASN A 130 -6.40 -8.12 -18.84
N ALA A 131 -7.12 -7.39 -17.98
CA ALA A 131 -8.17 -7.99 -17.18
C ALA A 131 -9.36 -8.42 -18.02
N GLU A 132 -9.83 -7.51 -18.88
CA GLU A 132 -10.92 -7.78 -19.81
C GLU A 132 -10.59 -8.97 -20.73
N LYS A 133 -9.37 -9.00 -21.29
CA LYS A 133 -8.90 -10.13 -22.11
C LYS A 133 -9.00 -11.46 -21.36
N LYS A 134 -8.46 -11.54 -20.14
CA LYS A 134 -8.48 -12.79 -19.34
C LYS A 134 -9.87 -13.22 -18.92
N ILE A 135 -10.75 -12.28 -18.57
CA ILE A 135 -12.14 -12.59 -18.22
C ILE A 135 -12.87 -13.16 -19.43
N LYS A 136 -12.69 -12.57 -20.61
CA LYS A 136 -13.27 -13.07 -21.87
C LYS A 136 -12.71 -14.43 -22.28
N GLU A 137 -11.40 -14.65 -22.13
CA GLU A 137 -10.75 -15.95 -22.39
C GLU A 137 -11.27 -17.06 -21.45
N ALA A 138 -11.63 -16.72 -20.21
CA ALA A 138 -12.26 -17.64 -19.27
C ALA A 138 -13.77 -17.86 -19.52
N GLY A 139 -14.32 -17.35 -20.63
CA GLY A 139 -15.75 -17.44 -20.96
C GLY A 139 -16.64 -16.51 -20.14
N GLY A 140 -16.05 -15.57 -19.40
CA GLY A 140 -16.75 -14.55 -18.63
C GLY A 140 -17.07 -13.29 -19.43
N ALA A 141 -17.77 -12.36 -18.78
CA ALA A 141 -18.12 -11.07 -19.36
C ALA A 141 -17.81 -9.92 -18.39
N VAL A 142 -17.60 -8.72 -18.94
CA VAL A 142 -17.40 -7.50 -18.16
C VAL A 142 -18.57 -6.56 -18.40
N VAL A 143 -19.18 -6.09 -17.32
CA VAL A 143 -20.25 -5.10 -17.34
C VAL A 143 -19.76 -3.81 -16.71
N LEU A 144 -19.79 -2.72 -17.46
CA LEU A 144 -19.42 -1.41 -16.92
C LEU A 144 -20.56 -0.80 -16.12
N THR A 145 -20.23 -0.18 -15.00
CA THR A 145 -21.17 0.48 -14.08
C THR A 145 -20.65 1.85 -13.69
N ALA A 146 -21.54 2.81 -13.45
CA ALA A 146 -21.18 4.17 -13.07
C ALA A 146 -20.91 4.33 -11.56
#